data_AF-A0AAU4ACD9-F1
#
_entry.id   AF-A0AAU4ACD9-F1
#
_cell.length_a   1.000
_cell.length_b   1.000
_cell.length_c   1.000
_cell.angle_alpha   90.00
_cell.angle_beta   90.00
_cell.angle_gamma   90.00
#
_symmetry.space_group_name_H-M   'P 1'
#
loop_
_entity.id
_entity.type
_entity.pdbx_description
1 polymer ?
#
loop_
_entity_poly.entity_id
_entity_poly.type
_entity_poly.pdbx_seq_one_letter_code
_entity_poly.pdbx_strand_id
1 'polypeptide(L)'
;MTKKLLPASLLTVAIALTLGAAPAAQASDGRISTAFTLPGAKVFPEGIAADPRTGTVYVGSYTDGTIYRARSGGRTAEVFLPSGTDGRDTANGLRVDAHGRLWVTDSTSGVSVYDTRSGARLAHFEIPGSDPRFLNDLAVTPDGTAYLTDSVRAVVYRVTPDQLAAGSGPLLPAYDLSGLLSPSPAGSFSLNGITADPAGRYLLTVDMTAGELYRIDPRSGAISRVALTGGDLKSADGLDLAPGGVLRAAQNMKNTLSRWQLSADGTRARLVHTITDPSLQIPTTLAQLPGRTLVVRSQFDKDGGPLPSPGADAPTAFTIASVRGL
;
A
#
# COMPACT_ATOMS: atom_id res chain seq x y z
N MET A 1 -52.70 77.30 28.37
CA MET A 1 -52.68 76.29 29.46
C MET A 1 -52.61 74.90 28.83
N THR A 2 -51.76 74.03 29.38
CA THR A 2 -51.59 72.59 29.09
C THR A 2 -51.20 72.16 27.66
N LYS A 3 -49.88 72.11 27.40
CA LYS A 3 -49.26 71.18 26.43
C LYS A 3 -49.32 69.76 27.03
N LYS A 4 -49.94 68.80 26.33
CA LYS A 4 -49.90 67.37 26.67
C LYS A 4 -48.93 66.66 25.71
N LEU A 5 -48.00 65.90 26.28
CA LEU A 5 -47.07 65.02 25.59
C LEU A 5 -47.81 63.85 24.93
N LEU A 6 -47.40 63.49 23.71
CA LEU A 6 -47.76 62.24 23.04
C LEU A 6 -46.64 61.22 23.30
N PRO A 7 -46.94 59.96 23.67
CA PRO A 7 -45.93 58.93 23.92
C PRO A 7 -45.51 58.23 22.62
N ALA A 8 -44.21 58.00 22.48
CA ALA A 8 -43.61 57.12 21.49
C ALA A 8 -43.99 55.66 21.79
N SER A 9 -44.54 54.96 20.79
CA SER A 9 -44.79 53.51 20.87
C SER A 9 -43.72 52.78 20.08
N LEU A 10 -42.94 51.95 20.77
CA LEU A 10 -41.90 51.08 20.23
C LEU A 10 -42.52 49.95 19.38
N LEU A 11 -42.02 49.78 18.15
CA LEU A 11 -42.27 48.60 17.33
C LEU A 11 -41.34 47.46 17.80
N THR A 12 -41.89 46.39 18.36
CA THR A 12 -41.15 45.17 18.69
C THR A 12 -41.11 44.26 17.47
N VAL A 13 -39.92 44.06 16.88
CA VAL A 13 -39.71 43.07 15.81
C VAL A 13 -39.44 41.72 16.46
N ALA A 14 -40.34 40.75 16.26
CA ALA A 14 -40.14 39.36 16.65
C ALA A 14 -39.31 38.64 15.59
N ILE A 15 -38.07 38.27 15.93
CA ILE A 15 -37.21 37.41 15.10
C ILE A 15 -37.60 35.95 15.38
N ALA A 16 -38.18 35.28 14.38
CA ALA A 16 -38.39 33.85 14.42
C ALA A 16 -37.04 33.13 14.21
N LEU A 17 -36.51 32.54 15.28
CA LEU A 17 -35.36 31.64 15.24
C LEU A 17 -35.80 30.32 14.60
N THR A 18 -35.43 30.12 13.34
CA THR A 18 -35.46 28.80 12.71
C THR A 18 -34.28 28.00 13.26
N LEU A 19 -34.55 27.02 14.14
CA LEU A 19 -33.56 26.03 14.52
C LEU A 19 -33.23 25.18 13.29
N GLY A 20 -32.10 25.48 12.65
CA GLY A 20 -31.51 24.62 11.63
C GLY A 20 -31.19 23.26 12.25
N ALA A 21 -31.81 22.21 11.73
CA ALA A 21 -31.45 20.84 12.08
C ALA A 21 -29.97 20.62 11.75
N ALA A 22 -29.20 20.17 12.74
CA ALA A 22 -27.83 19.73 12.53
C ALA A 22 -27.80 18.61 11.48
N PRO A 23 -26.81 18.57 10.57
CA PRO A 23 -26.65 17.43 9.67
C PRO A 23 -26.51 16.16 10.51
N ALA A 24 -27.40 15.19 10.30
CA ALA A 24 -27.24 13.87 10.87
C ALA A 24 -25.91 13.29 10.36
N ALA A 25 -25.02 12.92 11.28
CA ALA A 25 -23.82 12.18 10.96
C ALA A 25 -24.23 10.93 10.16
N GLN A 26 -23.79 10.84 8.90
CA GLN A 26 -23.98 9.65 8.09
C GLN A 26 -23.32 8.48 8.83
N ALA A 27 -24.12 7.53 9.30
CA ALA A 27 -23.62 6.30 9.89
C ALA A 27 -22.68 5.64 8.86
N SER A 28 -21.44 5.36 9.25
CA SER A 28 -20.53 4.58 8.42
C SER A 28 -21.20 3.25 8.09
N ASP A 29 -21.34 2.90 6.81
CA ASP A 29 -22.08 1.73 6.33
C ASP A 29 -21.39 0.38 6.68
N GLY A 30 -20.57 0.33 7.73
CA GLY A 30 -19.78 -0.83 8.17
C GLY A 30 -18.73 -1.30 7.17
N ARG A 31 -18.48 -0.53 6.10
CA ARG A 31 -17.65 -0.92 4.95
C ARG A 31 -16.17 -1.07 5.29
N ILE A 32 -15.68 -0.23 6.20
CA ILE A 32 -14.31 -0.24 6.71
C ILE A 32 -14.38 -0.54 8.20
N SER A 33 -13.72 -1.61 8.62
CA SER A 33 -13.65 -2.01 10.02
C SER A 33 -12.21 -2.38 10.39
N THR A 34 -11.91 -2.50 11.68
CA THR A 34 -10.63 -3.09 12.12
C THR A 34 -10.68 -4.60 11.94
N ALA A 35 -9.72 -5.16 11.21
CA ALA A 35 -9.53 -6.60 11.08
C ALA A 35 -8.82 -7.15 12.32
N PHE A 36 -7.65 -6.59 12.64
CA PHE A 36 -6.86 -6.92 13.82
C PHE A 36 -5.90 -5.77 14.19
N THR A 37 -5.37 -5.83 15.40
CA THR A 37 -4.37 -4.88 15.93
C THR A 37 -2.95 -5.42 15.82
N LEU A 38 -1.97 -4.52 15.76
CA LEU A 38 -0.54 -4.81 15.80
C LEU A 38 0.02 -4.34 17.16
N PRO A 39 0.83 -5.16 17.86
CA PRO A 39 1.46 -4.72 19.10
C PRO A 39 2.65 -3.79 18.83
N GLY A 40 2.71 -2.66 19.52
CA GLY A 40 3.80 -1.69 19.44
C GLY A 40 3.32 -0.25 19.30
N ALA A 41 4.16 0.69 19.69
CA ALA A 41 3.87 2.13 19.65
C ALA A 41 4.49 2.85 18.43
N LYS A 42 5.38 2.18 17.69
CA LYS A 42 6.09 2.70 16.52
C LYS A 42 6.17 1.62 15.44
N VAL A 43 5.02 1.09 15.03
CA VAL A 43 4.97 -0.01 14.05
C VAL A 43 5.04 0.55 12.63
N PHE A 44 4.29 1.61 12.34
CA PHE A 44 4.20 2.24 11.01
C PHE A 44 4.17 1.18 9.90
N PRO A 45 3.12 0.33 9.87
CA PRO A 45 3.12 -0.82 8.98
C PRO A 45 3.11 -0.35 7.52
N GLU A 46 3.85 -1.04 6.67
CA GLU A 46 3.93 -0.73 5.24
C GLU A 46 3.42 -1.88 4.40
N GLY A 47 4.02 -3.07 4.53
CA GLY A 47 3.66 -4.25 3.75
C GLY A 47 2.67 -5.19 4.42
N ILE A 48 1.91 -5.90 3.59
CA ILE A 48 1.02 -6.98 4.03
C ILE A 48 1.05 -8.14 3.02
N ALA A 49 1.05 -9.36 3.52
CA ALA A 49 0.87 -10.55 2.69
C ALA A 49 -0.02 -11.57 3.37
N ALA A 50 -0.93 -12.17 2.61
CA ALA A 50 -1.71 -13.32 3.07
C ALA A 50 -1.10 -14.61 2.50
N ASP A 51 -0.90 -15.61 3.36
CA ASP A 51 -0.57 -16.96 2.94
C ASP A 51 -1.84 -17.67 2.44
N PRO A 52 -1.94 -17.97 1.13
CA PRO A 52 -3.15 -18.56 0.56
C PRO A 52 -3.43 -19.98 1.08
N ARG A 53 -2.43 -20.67 1.64
CA ARG A 53 -2.57 -22.05 2.15
C ARG A 53 -3.18 -22.11 3.54
N THR A 54 -2.90 -21.11 4.37
CA THR A 54 -3.27 -21.11 5.80
C THR A 54 -4.21 -19.98 6.20
N GLY A 55 -4.35 -18.95 5.35
CA GLY A 55 -5.09 -17.72 5.68
C GLY A 55 -4.37 -16.86 6.72
N THR A 56 -3.12 -17.18 7.05
CA THR A 56 -2.26 -16.38 7.93
C THR A 56 -1.86 -15.10 7.22
N VAL A 57 -1.87 -13.98 7.93
CA VAL A 57 -1.49 -12.67 7.40
C VAL A 57 -0.21 -12.20 8.07
N TYR A 58 0.73 -11.71 7.27
CA TYR A 58 1.99 -11.12 7.70
C TYR A 58 1.97 -9.62 7.44
N VAL A 59 2.54 -8.84 8.35
CA VAL A 59 2.61 -7.38 8.25
C VAL A 59 4.02 -6.93 8.59
N GLY A 60 4.61 -6.07 7.76
CA GLY A 60 5.94 -5.49 7.98
C GLY A 60 5.88 -4.12 8.66
N SER A 61 6.81 -3.86 9.59
CA SER A 61 7.08 -2.55 10.17
C SER A 61 8.11 -1.81 9.34
N TYR A 62 7.77 -0.61 8.85
CA TYR A 62 8.70 0.23 8.12
C TYR A 62 9.87 0.69 9.00
N THR A 63 9.61 1.00 10.28
CA THR A 63 10.59 1.72 11.11
C THR A 63 11.66 0.86 11.75
N ASP A 64 11.44 -0.45 11.89
CA ASP A 64 12.38 -1.34 12.59
C ASP A 64 12.49 -2.75 12.01
N GLY A 65 11.80 -3.00 10.89
CA GLY A 65 11.81 -4.28 10.21
C GLY A 65 11.07 -5.41 10.92
N THR A 66 10.37 -5.19 12.04
CA THR A 66 9.61 -6.27 12.70
C THR A 66 8.56 -6.85 11.73
N ILE A 67 8.48 -8.18 11.65
CA ILE A 67 7.40 -8.89 10.95
C ILE A 67 6.41 -9.43 11.98
N TYR A 68 5.16 -9.01 11.84
CA TYR A 68 4.03 -9.50 12.62
C TYR A 68 3.27 -10.57 11.86
N ARG A 69 2.55 -11.41 12.59
CA ARG A 69 1.68 -12.45 12.04
C ARG A 69 0.35 -12.49 12.76
N ALA A 70 -0.75 -12.46 12.02
CA ALA A 70 -2.09 -12.76 12.50
C ALA A 70 -2.56 -14.08 11.89
N ARG A 71 -2.84 -15.08 12.73
CA ARG A 71 -3.46 -16.34 12.27
C ARG A 71 -4.89 -16.08 11.81
N SER A 72 -5.41 -16.95 10.94
CA SER A 72 -6.79 -16.84 10.46
C SER A 72 -7.78 -16.70 11.62
N GLY A 73 -8.62 -15.67 11.57
CA GLY A 73 -9.60 -15.34 12.63
C GLY A 73 -9.03 -14.61 13.86
N GLY A 74 -7.72 -14.46 13.99
CA GLY A 74 -7.08 -13.72 15.07
C GLY A 74 -7.41 -12.22 15.02
N ARG A 75 -7.62 -11.60 16.19
CA ARG A 75 -7.91 -10.16 16.33
C ARG A 75 -6.70 -9.32 16.75
N THR A 76 -5.60 -9.98 17.08
CA THR A 76 -4.33 -9.36 17.47
C THR A 76 -3.21 -10.15 16.80
N ALA A 77 -2.27 -9.45 16.18
CA ALA A 77 -1.08 -10.08 15.63
C ALA A 77 -0.05 -10.35 16.74
N GLU A 78 0.81 -11.34 16.51
CA GLU A 78 2.00 -11.62 17.32
C GLU A 78 3.26 -11.25 16.53
N VAL A 79 4.37 -10.99 17.23
CA VAL A 79 5.68 -10.86 16.55
C VAL A 79 6.07 -12.21 16.00
N PHE A 80 6.38 -12.27 14.70
CA PHE A 80 6.87 -13.47 14.02
C PHE A 80 8.39 -13.40 13.83
N LEU A 81 8.90 -12.31 13.26
CA LEU A 81 10.34 -12.02 13.18
C LEU A 81 10.60 -10.70 13.92
N PRO A 82 11.39 -10.69 15.01
CA PRO A 82 11.71 -9.47 15.74
C PRO A 82 12.46 -8.43 14.88
N SER A 83 12.48 -7.18 15.35
CA SER A 83 13.33 -6.12 14.79
C SER A 83 14.80 -6.56 14.67
N GLY A 84 15.48 -6.10 13.61
CA GLY A 84 16.89 -6.40 13.37
C GLY A 84 17.19 -7.85 12.99
N THR A 85 16.17 -8.71 12.85
CA THR A 85 16.36 -10.10 12.41
C THR A 85 17.10 -10.09 11.07
N ASP A 86 18.26 -10.75 11.04
CA ASP A 86 19.14 -10.84 9.86
C ASP A 86 19.68 -9.50 9.34
N GLY A 87 19.73 -8.46 10.19
CA GLY A 87 20.18 -7.13 9.78
C GLY A 87 19.13 -6.32 9.01
N ARG A 88 17.86 -6.73 9.08
CA ARG A 88 16.74 -5.99 8.49
C ARG A 88 16.39 -4.76 9.34
N ASP A 89 16.36 -3.59 8.70
CA ASP A 89 16.05 -2.30 9.34
C ASP A 89 14.62 -1.84 9.04
N THR A 90 14.08 -2.27 7.89
CA THR A 90 12.77 -1.91 7.37
C THR A 90 12.08 -3.15 6.79
N ALA A 91 10.75 -3.14 6.72
CA ALA A 91 9.99 -4.21 6.08
C ALA A 91 8.87 -3.60 5.22
N ASN A 92 9.22 -3.36 3.95
CA ASN A 92 8.43 -2.56 3.03
C ASN A 92 7.39 -3.44 2.32
N GLY A 93 7.75 -4.05 1.20
CA GLY A 93 6.96 -5.00 0.43
C GLY A 93 7.03 -6.42 1.00
N LEU A 94 5.87 -7.07 1.09
CA LEU A 94 5.73 -8.45 1.55
C LEU A 94 4.98 -9.30 0.52
N ARG A 95 5.43 -10.54 0.30
CA ARG A 95 4.70 -11.53 -0.50
C ARG A 95 4.88 -12.93 0.06
N VAL A 96 3.78 -13.69 0.19
CA VAL A 96 3.86 -15.14 0.42
C VAL A 96 3.62 -15.84 -0.90
N ASP A 97 4.56 -16.69 -1.32
CA ASP A 97 4.41 -17.50 -2.52
C ASP A 97 3.66 -18.82 -2.26
N ALA A 98 3.38 -19.55 -3.35
CA ALA A 98 2.64 -20.81 -3.29
C ALA A 98 3.34 -21.92 -2.47
N HIS A 99 4.63 -21.80 -2.19
CA HIS A 99 5.40 -22.74 -1.40
C HIS A 99 5.46 -22.38 0.08
N GLY A 100 4.82 -21.27 0.49
CA GLY A 100 4.87 -20.82 1.87
C GLY A 100 6.19 -20.14 2.23
N ARG A 101 6.82 -19.48 1.26
CA ARG A 101 7.98 -18.64 1.51
C ARG A 101 7.52 -17.19 1.58
N LEU A 102 7.88 -16.51 2.67
CA LEU A 102 7.62 -15.09 2.89
C LEU A 102 8.82 -14.29 2.38
N TRP A 103 8.60 -13.51 1.35
CA TRP A 103 9.53 -12.54 0.82
C TRP A 103 9.30 -11.20 1.49
N VAL A 104 10.38 -10.53 1.88
CA VAL A 104 10.37 -9.24 2.59
C VAL A 104 11.43 -8.35 1.97
N THR A 105 11.04 -7.21 1.44
CA THR A 105 11.99 -6.17 1.01
C THR A 105 12.36 -5.28 2.19
N ASP A 106 13.64 -4.92 2.21
CA ASP A 106 14.19 -3.87 3.02
C ASP A 106 14.67 -2.76 2.09
N SER A 107 14.46 -1.51 2.51
CA SER A 107 14.76 -0.29 1.76
C SER A 107 16.15 -0.31 1.13
N THR A 108 17.17 -0.83 1.83
CA THR A 108 18.57 -0.74 1.39
C THR A 108 19.32 -2.08 1.36
N SER A 109 19.06 -2.99 2.29
CA SER A 109 19.78 -4.27 2.41
C SER A 109 19.31 -5.32 1.40
N GLY A 110 18.18 -5.12 0.73
CA GLY A 110 17.73 -5.98 -0.36
C GLY A 110 16.46 -6.78 -0.01
N VAL A 111 16.38 -8.03 -0.43
CA VAL A 111 15.22 -8.89 -0.18
C VAL A 111 15.63 -10.18 0.52
N SER A 112 14.92 -10.52 1.60
CA SER A 112 15.08 -11.77 2.33
C SER A 112 13.86 -12.67 2.14
N VAL A 113 14.10 -13.98 2.09
CA VAL A 113 13.08 -15.01 1.91
C VAL A 113 13.08 -15.92 3.13
N TYR A 114 11.92 -16.13 3.73
CA TYR A 114 11.75 -16.86 4.99
C TYR A 114 10.79 -18.03 4.84
N ASP A 115 11.04 -19.16 5.51
CA ASP A 115 10.01 -20.20 5.68
C ASP A 115 8.93 -19.70 6.65
N THR A 116 7.67 -19.70 6.21
CA THR A 116 6.53 -19.18 7.00
C THR A 116 6.23 -19.95 8.28
N ARG A 117 6.74 -21.17 8.41
CA ARG A 117 6.49 -22.08 9.54
C ARG A 117 7.55 -21.90 10.63
N SER A 118 8.82 -21.90 10.24
CA SER A 118 9.95 -21.84 11.18
C SER A 118 10.49 -20.42 11.38
N GLY A 119 10.26 -19.50 10.43
CA GLY A 119 10.92 -18.20 10.41
C GLY A 119 12.37 -18.24 9.97
N ALA A 120 12.89 -19.40 9.53
CA ALA A 120 14.26 -19.52 9.05
C ALA A 120 14.45 -18.77 7.73
N ARG A 121 15.54 -18.01 7.60
CA ARG A 121 15.94 -17.36 6.34
C ARG A 121 16.41 -18.43 5.36
N LEU A 122 15.73 -18.52 4.22
CA LEU A 122 16.00 -19.42 3.12
C LEU A 122 16.94 -18.80 2.08
N ALA A 123 16.78 -17.50 1.82
CA ALA A 123 17.60 -16.79 0.86
C ALA A 123 17.71 -15.30 1.19
N HIS A 124 18.74 -14.66 0.63
CA HIS A 124 18.90 -13.20 0.69
C HIS A 124 19.59 -12.68 -0.57
N PHE A 125 19.04 -11.61 -1.16
CA PHE A 125 19.62 -10.96 -2.32
C PHE A 125 19.80 -9.47 -2.06
N GLU A 126 21.01 -8.98 -2.30
CA GLU A 126 21.41 -7.61 -2.02
C GLU A 126 21.65 -6.82 -3.31
N ILE A 127 21.38 -5.51 -3.31
CA ILE A 127 21.72 -4.67 -4.46
C ILE A 127 23.21 -4.28 -4.31
N PRO A 128 24.08 -4.50 -5.31
CA PRO A 128 25.49 -4.15 -5.21
C PRO A 128 25.73 -2.63 -5.11
N GLY A 129 26.89 -2.24 -4.58
CA GLY A 129 27.34 -0.84 -4.50
C GLY A 129 26.58 0.01 -3.48
N SER A 130 26.81 1.33 -3.48
CA SER A 130 26.28 2.27 -2.47
C SER A 130 25.38 3.38 -3.02
N ASP A 131 25.06 3.40 -4.32
CA ASP A 131 24.22 4.47 -4.88
C ASP A 131 22.83 4.48 -4.21
N PRO A 132 22.17 5.64 -4.10
CA PRO A 132 20.83 5.76 -3.53
C PRO A 132 19.85 4.75 -4.14
N ARG A 133 19.04 4.13 -3.29
CA ARG A 133 18.07 3.08 -3.65
C ARG A 133 16.94 3.07 -2.64
N PHE A 134 15.80 2.54 -3.06
CA PHE A 134 14.72 2.23 -2.14
C PHE A 134 13.94 1.03 -2.66
N LEU A 135 14.25 -0.15 -2.13
CA LEU A 135 13.53 -1.37 -2.51
C LEU A 135 12.15 -1.34 -1.87
N ASN A 136 11.12 -1.28 -2.70
CA ASN A 136 9.78 -0.99 -2.23
C ASN A 136 8.90 -2.24 -2.25
N ASP A 137 8.31 -2.55 -3.40
CA ASP A 137 7.31 -3.62 -3.51
C ASP A 137 7.82 -4.79 -4.35
N LEU A 138 7.10 -5.91 -4.32
CA LEU A 138 7.42 -7.08 -5.12
C LEU A 138 6.20 -7.88 -5.58
N ALA A 139 6.37 -8.52 -6.74
CA ALA A 139 5.43 -9.49 -7.29
C ALA A 139 6.14 -10.80 -7.59
N VAL A 140 5.44 -11.92 -7.41
CA VAL A 140 5.93 -13.25 -7.79
C VAL A 140 5.02 -13.82 -8.87
N THR A 141 5.59 -14.18 -10.02
CA THR A 141 4.87 -14.81 -11.14
C THR A 141 4.64 -16.30 -10.90
N PRO A 142 3.73 -16.96 -11.64
CA PRO A 142 3.41 -18.37 -11.45
C PRO A 142 4.59 -19.35 -11.63
N ASP A 143 5.62 -18.95 -12.38
CA ASP A 143 6.86 -19.73 -12.55
C ASP A 143 7.81 -19.61 -11.34
N GLY A 144 7.47 -18.79 -10.34
CA GLY A 144 8.28 -18.55 -9.15
C GLY A 144 9.32 -17.43 -9.31
N THR A 145 9.35 -16.72 -10.43
CA THR A 145 10.21 -15.54 -10.61
C THR A 145 9.66 -14.37 -9.79
N ALA A 146 10.52 -13.71 -9.02
CA ALA A 146 10.17 -12.50 -8.28
C ALA A 146 10.68 -11.24 -9.01
N TYR A 147 9.88 -10.18 -8.97
CA TYR A 147 10.18 -8.87 -9.51
C TYR A 147 10.00 -7.81 -8.44
N LEU A 148 10.95 -6.90 -8.30
CA LEU A 148 11.01 -5.96 -7.17
C LEU A 148 11.28 -4.55 -7.67
N THR A 149 10.61 -3.54 -7.11
CA THR A 149 10.74 -2.14 -7.55
C THR A 149 11.78 -1.38 -6.75
N ASP A 150 12.54 -0.52 -7.44
CA ASP A 150 13.36 0.52 -6.84
C ASP A 150 12.69 1.89 -7.03
N SER A 151 12.16 2.46 -5.95
CA SER A 151 11.42 3.73 -6.04
C SER A 151 12.31 4.95 -6.27
N VAL A 152 13.63 4.83 -6.07
CA VAL A 152 14.60 5.92 -6.30
C VAL A 152 15.21 5.81 -7.69
N ARG A 153 15.57 4.59 -8.12
CA ARG A 153 16.24 4.38 -9.42
C ARG A 153 15.29 4.15 -10.58
N ALA A 154 14.00 3.93 -10.31
CA ALA A 154 13.00 3.59 -11.31
C ALA A 154 13.38 2.35 -12.15
N VAL A 155 13.90 1.32 -11.48
CA VAL A 155 14.21 0.02 -12.08
C VAL A 155 13.38 -1.08 -11.42
N VAL A 156 13.20 -2.18 -12.16
CA VAL A 156 12.66 -3.44 -11.64
C VAL A 156 13.77 -4.49 -11.62
N TYR A 157 14.08 -5.02 -10.44
CA TYR A 157 14.99 -6.15 -10.25
C TYR A 157 14.28 -7.48 -10.50
N ARG A 158 15.05 -8.57 -10.69
CA ARG A 158 14.52 -9.92 -10.89
C ARG A 158 15.30 -10.96 -10.10
N VAL A 159 14.58 -11.90 -9.48
CA VAL A 159 15.12 -13.13 -8.88
C VAL A 159 14.43 -14.34 -9.50
N THR A 160 15.17 -15.19 -10.19
CA THR A 160 14.66 -16.43 -10.79
C THR A 160 14.58 -17.57 -9.78
N PRO A 161 13.82 -18.64 -10.05
CA PRO A 161 13.82 -19.85 -9.23
C PRO A 161 15.22 -20.46 -9.02
N ASP A 162 16.08 -20.41 -10.04
CA ASP A 162 17.46 -20.93 -9.94
C ASP A 162 18.32 -20.07 -9.00
N GLN A 163 18.19 -18.74 -9.09
CA GLN A 163 18.87 -17.83 -8.16
C GLN A 163 18.36 -18.05 -6.72
N LEU A 164 17.05 -18.24 -6.57
CA LEU A 164 16.44 -18.56 -5.29
C LEU A 164 16.94 -19.88 -4.70
N ALA A 165 17.11 -20.90 -5.53
CA ALA A 165 17.67 -22.19 -5.11
C ALA A 165 19.15 -22.08 -4.70
N ALA A 166 19.91 -21.14 -5.28
CA ALA A 166 21.28 -20.85 -4.87
C ALA A 166 21.35 -20.18 -3.47
N GLY A 167 20.26 -19.57 -3.00
CA GLY A 167 20.13 -19.04 -1.64
C GLY A 167 20.73 -17.65 -1.41
N SER A 168 21.57 -17.15 -2.31
CA SER A 168 22.02 -15.76 -2.26
C SER A 168 22.55 -15.25 -3.60
N GLY A 169 22.67 -13.94 -3.73
CA GLY A 169 23.29 -13.30 -4.88
C GLY A 169 22.93 -11.82 -5.04
N PRO A 170 23.46 -11.15 -6.07
CA PRO A 170 23.12 -9.77 -6.34
C PRO A 170 21.71 -9.62 -6.94
N LEU A 171 20.98 -8.59 -6.52
CA LEU A 171 19.81 -8.05 -7.21
C LEU A 171 20.28 -7.17 -8.37
N LEU A 172 20.06 -7.66 -9.59
CA LEU A 172 20.42 -6.97 -10.81
C LEU A 172 19.19 -6.38 -11.51
N PRO A 173 19.26 -5.14 -12.04
CA PRO A 173 18.17 -4.55 -12.81
C PRO A 173 17.81 -5.44 -14.00
N ALA A 174 16.52 -5.74 -14.16
CA ALA A 174 15.99 -6.48 -15.30
C ALA A 174 15.27 -5.53 -16.28
N TYR A 175 14.63 -4.48 -15.76
CA TYR A 175 13.93 -3.48 -16.57
C TYR A 175 14.23 -2.08 -16.03
N ASP A 176 14.57 -1.15 -16.91
CA ASP A 176 14.85 0.25 -16.58
C ASP A 176 13.73 1.14 -17.13
N LEU A 177 13.05 1.86 -16.23
CA LEU A 177 11.96 2.76 -16.54
C LEU A 177 12.37 4.23 -16.35
N SER A 178 13.59 4.52 -15.91
CA SER A 178 14.04 5.87 -15.56
C SER A 178 13.88 6.87 -16.70
N GLY A 179 14.12 6.44 -17.95
CA GLY A 179 13.92 7.26 -19.15
C GLY A 179 12.45 7.40 -19.60
N LEU A 180 11.52 6.67 -18.99
CA LEU A 180 10.09 6.69 -19.29
C LEU A 180 9.28 7.50 -18.26
N LEU A 181 9.82 7.68 -17.06
CA LEU A 181 9.15 8.42 -15.99
C LEU A 181 9.32 9.93 -16.16
N SER A 182 8.35 10.68 -15.66
CA SER A 182 8.48 12.13 -15.59
C SER A 182 9.56 12.50 -14.56
N PRO A 183 10.45 13.48 -14.87
CA PRO A 183 11.44 13.95 -13.92
C PRO A 183 10.78 14.38 -12.61
N SER A 184 11.32 13.86 -11.49
CA SER A 184 10.86 14.19 -10.15
C SER A 184 12.01 14.84 -9.35
N PRO A 185 11.72 15.68 -8.34
CA PRO A 185 12.75 16.21 -7.46
C PRO A 185 13.63 15.11 -6.87
N ALA A 186 14.92 15.39 -6.65
CA ALA A 186 15.82 14.45 -5.99
C ALA A 186 15.25 14.00 -4.63
N GLY A 187 15.31 12.71 -4.36
CA GLY A 187 14.74 12.11 -3.15
C GLY A 187 13.24 11.78 -3.24
N SER A 188 12.60 11.98 -4.40
CA SER A 188 11.22 11.52 -4.62
C SER A 188 11.17 10.01 -4.83
N PHE A 189 10.11 9.39 -4.32
CA PHE A 189 9.77 8.00 -4.60
C PHE A 189 8.79 7.96 -5.78
N SER A 190 9.16 7.26 -6.86
CA SER A 190 8.39 7.20 -8.10
C SER A 190 7.82 5.80 -8.35
N LEU A 191 8.64 4.88 -8.86
CA LEU A 191 8.26 3.52 -9.20
C LEU A 191 7.97 2.72 -7.93
N ASN A 192 6.69 2.53 -7.60
CA ASN A 192 6.29 2.00 -6.31
C ASN A 192 5.67 0.60 -6.44
N GLY A 193 4.36 0.44 -6.32
CA GLY A 193 3.73 -0.87 -6.33
C GLY A 193 3.95 -1.64 -7.63
N ILE A 194 3.99 -2.97 -7.51
CA ILE A 194 4.12 -3.89 -8.64
C ILE A 194 3.21 -5.11 -8.45
N THR A 195 2.58 -5.56 -9.54
CA THR A 195 1.76 -6.77 -9.52
C THR A 195 1.90 -7.55 -10.83
N ALA A 196 1.65 -8.85 -10.78
CA ALA A 196 1.77 -9.74 -11.93
C ALA A 196 0.39 -10.15 -12.44
N ASP A 197 0.25 -10.26 -13.77
CA ASP A 197 -0.86 -11.00 -14.38
C ASP A 197 -0.91 -12.42 -13.81
N PRO A 198 -2.09 -12.96 -13.46
CA PRO A 198 -2.19 -14.31 -12.88
C PRO A 198 -1.65 -15.43 -13.76
N ALA A 199 -1.52 -15.22 -15.08
CA ALA A 199 -0.90 -16.16 -16.00
C ALA A 199 0.58 -15.82 -16.30
N GLY A 200 1.16 -14.82 -15.63
CA GLY A 200 2.55 -14.39 -15.79
C GLY A 200 2.84 -13.69 -17.12
N ARG A 201 1.82 -13.20 -17.84
CA ARG A 201 2.00 -12.65 -19.19
C ARG A 201 2.56 -11.23 -19.21
N TYR A 202 2.36 -10.48 -18.15
CA TYR A 202 2.87 -9.12 -17.97
C TYR A 202 2.93 -8.76 -16.50
N LEU A 203 3.72 -7.74 -16.19
CA LEU A 203 3.74 -7.05 -14.91
C LEU A 203 3.10 -5.67 -15.09
N LEU A 204 2.55 -5.15 -14.00
CA LEU A 204 2.08 -3.77 -13.90
C LEU A 204 2.81 -3.10 -12.75
N THR A 205 3.37 -1.91 -12.98
CA THR A 205 4.01 -1.11 -11.93
C THR A 205 3.61 0.35 -12.07
N VAL A 206 3.47 1.04 -10.94
CA VAL A 206 2.95 2.41 -10.90
C VAL A 206 4.08 3.41 -10.68
N ASP A 207 4.07 4.48 -11.48
CA ASP A 207 4.71 5.73 -11.10
C ASP A 207 3.71 6.50 -10.22
N MET A 208 3.93 6.45 -8.91
CA MET A 208 3.02 7.06 -7.95
C MET A 208 3.00 8.59 -8.03
N THR A 209 4.08 9.20 -8.53
CA THR A 209 4.21 10.67 -8.58
C THR A 209 3.41 11.22 -9.75
N ALA A 210 3.58 10.64 -10.94
CA ALA A 210 2.81 11.01 -12.12
C ALA A 210 1.38 10.45 -12.12
N GLY A 211 1.14 9.37 -11.37
CA GLY A 211 -0.13 8.64 -11.38
C GLY A 211 -0.33 7.81 -12.63
N GLU A 212 0.77 7.29 -13.18
CA GLU A 212 0.81 6.52 -14.41
C GLU A 212 1.08 5.05 -14.13
N LEU A 213 0.52 4.17 -14.96
CA LEU A 213 0.72 2.73 -14.85
C LEU A 213 1.50 2.23 -16.06
N TYR A 214 2.52 1.43 -15.81
CA TYR A 214 3.36 0.84 -16.85
C TYR A 214 3.17 -0.66 -16.88
N ARG A 215 3.07 -1.20 -18.08
CA ARG A 215 3.03 -2.63 -18.38
C ARG A 215 4.40 -3.06 -18.87
N ILE A 216 4.94 -4.11 -18.26
CA ILE A 216 6.19 -4.75 -18.66
C ILE A 216 5.86 -6.16 -19.18
N ASP A 217 6.31 -6.47 -20.40
CA ASP A 217 6.33 -7.85 -20.89
C ASP A 217 7.62 -8.53 -20.41
N PRO A 218 7.55 -9.51 -19.48
CA PRO A 218 8.74 -10.11 -18.92
C PRO A 218 9.54 -10.94 -19.93
N ARG A 219 8.93 -11.38 -21.04
CA ARG A 219 9.58 -12.21 -22.08
C ARG A 219 10.36 -11.36 -23.08
N SER A 220 9.74 -10.29 -23.57
CA SER A 220 10.37 -9.42 -24.58
C SER A 220 11.14 -8.25 -23.98
N GLY A 221 10.86 -7.90 -22.72
CA GLY A 221 11.36 -6.68 -22.08
C GLY A 221 10.67 -5.40 -22.54
N ALA A 222 9.62 -5.50 -23.38
CA ALA A 222 8.89 -4.33 -23.83
C ALA A 222 8.15 -3.65 -22.67
N ILE A 223 8.32 -2.34 -22.56
CA ILE A 223 7.67 -1.49 -21.55
C ILE A 223 6.75 -0.51 -22.28
N SER A 224 5.52 -0.38 -21.80
CA SER A 224 4.52 0.51 -22.39
C SER A 224 3.63 1.10 -21.30
N ARG A 225 3.19 2.34 -21.51
CA ARG A 225 2.20 2.96 -20.63
C ARG A 225 0.82 2.33 -20.84
N VAL A 226 0.12 2.05 -19.76
CA VAL A 226 -1.28 1.63 -19.76
C VAL A 226 -2.18 2.85 -19.94
N ALA A 227 -3.10 2.79 -20.89
CA ALA A 227 -4.09 3.84 -21.10
C ALA A 227 -5.16 3.79 -19.99
N LEU A 228 -5.12 4.77 -19.10
CA LEU A 228 -6.09 4.93 -18.01
C LEU A 228 -7.30 5.74 -18.49
N THR A 229 -8.49 5.38 -18.02
CA THR A 229 -9.73 6.14 -18.28
C THR A 229 -10.55 6.28 -17.01
N GLY A 230 -11.04 7.49 -16.75
CA GLY A 230 -11.86 7.81 -15.57
C GLY A 230 -11.08 8.32 -14.35
N GLY A 231 -9.75 8.40 -14.44
CA GLY A 231 -8.89 8.97 -13.39
C GLY A 231 -7.41 8.65 -13.61
N ASP A 232 -6.60 8.99 -12.62
CA ASP A 232 -5.18 8.64 -12.51
C ASP A 232 -4.92 7.71 -11.31
N LEU A 233 -3.69 7.23 -11.19
CA LEU A 233 -3.19 6.46 -10.06
C LEU A 233 -2.24 7.29 -9.18
N LYS A 234 -2.44 8.61 -9.10
CA LYS A 234 -1.53 9.46 -8.34
C LYS A 234 -1.57 9.10 -6.85
N SER A 235 -0.39 8.97 -6.26
CA SER A 235 -0.15 8.45 -4.91
C SER A 235 -0.50 6.98 -4.72
N ALA A 236 -0.73 6.22 -5.80
CA ALA A 236 -0.88 4.77 -5.70
C ALA A 236 0.43 4.13 -5.27
N ASP A 237 0.33 3.33 -4.23
CA ASP A 237 1.40 2.65 -3.54
C ASP A 237 1.26 1.17 -3.90
N GLY A 238 0.82 0.30 -2.98
CA GLY A 238 0.56 -1.12 -3.26
C GLY A 238 -0.55 -1.41 -4.29
N LEU A 239 -0.30 -2.44 -5.11
CA LEU A 239 -1.18 -2.92 -6.18
C LEU A 239 -1.56 -4.40 -6.02
N ASP A 240 -2.80 -4.75 -6.35
CA ASP A 240 -3.28 -6.14 -6.42
C ASP A 240 -4.03 -6.38 -7.73
N LEU A 241 -3.61 -7.37 -8.50
CA LEU A 241 -4.30 -7.82 -9.70
C LEU A 241 -4.94 -9.19 -9.49
N ALA A 242 -6.27 -9.20 -9.47
CA ALA A 242 -7.05 -10.43 -9.40
C ALA A 242 -7.36 -11.00 -10.80
N PRO A 243 -7.68 -12.31 -10.88
CA PRO A 243 -8.23 -12.91 -12.10
C PRO A 243 -9.39 -12.12 -12.68
N GLY A 244 -9.50 -12.12 -14.01
CA GLY A 244 -10.51 -11.32 -14.72
C GLY A 244 -10.15 -9.84 -14.90
N GLY A 245 -8.93 -9.43 -14.55
CA GLY A 245 -8.44 -8.07 -14.81
C GLY A 245 -8.92 -7.03 -13.81
N VAL A 246 -9.22 -7.43 -12.58
CA VAL A 246 -9.59 -6.49 -11.52
C VAL A 246 -8.32 -6.03 -10.82
N LEU A 247 -7.89 -4.81 -11.12
CA LEU A 247 -6.76 -4.15 -10.46
C LEU A 247 -7.28 -3.31 -9.30
N ARG A 248 -6.64 -3.43 -8.15
CA ARG A 248 -6.88 -2.60 -6.98
C ARG A 248 -5.60 -1.85 -6.63
N ALA A 249 -5.75 -0.61 -6.20
CA ALA A 249 -4.63 0.21 -5.76
C ALA A 249 -4.98 0.93 -4.46
N ALA A 250 -4.02 0.95 -3.53
CA ALA A 250 -4.05 1.80 -2.35
C ALA A 250 -3.37 3.14 -2.70
N GLN A 251 -4.09 4.25 -2.61
CA GLN A 251 -3.53 5.59 -2.83
C GLN A 251 -3.33 6.29 -1.48
N ASN A 252 -2.09 6.26 -0.99
CA ASN A 252 -1.75 6.58 0.40
C ASN A 252 -2.13 8.03 0.77
N MET A 253 -1.63 9.03 0.03
CA MET A 253 -1.81 10.46 0.36
C MET A 253 -3.25 10.93 0.16
N LYS A 254 -4.05 10.17 -0.59
CA LYS A 254 -5.45 10.45 -0.87
C LYS A 254 -6.40 9.73 0.08
N ASN A 255 -5.91 8.88 1.00
CA ASN A 255 -6.76 7.98 1.79
C ASN A 255 -7.82 7.28 0.91
N THR A 256 -7.39 6.75 -0.24
CA THR A 256 -8.30 6.25 -1.27
C THR A 256 -7.90 4.86 -1.73
N LEU A 257 -8.87 3.95 -1.80
CA LEU A 257 -8.75 2.69 -2.51
C LEU A 257 -9.46 2.81 -3.84
N SER A 258 -8.84 2.35 -4.91
CA SER A 258 -9.43 2.39 -6.26
C SER A 258 -9.47 0.99 -6.86
N ARG A 259 -10.55 0.71 -7.60
CA ARG A 259 -10.72 -0.52 -8.37
C ARG A 259 -10.86 -0.18 -9.85
N TRP A 260 -10.08 -0.87 -10.66
CA TRP A 260 -9.96 -0.69 -12.10
C TRP A 260 -10.27 -2.01 -12.81
N GLN A 261 -10.87 -1.90 -13.99
CA GLN A 261 -11.04 -3.01 -14.91
C GLN A 261 -10.02 -2.90 -16.04
N LEU A 262 -9.10 -3.86 -16.10
CA LEU A 262 -8.15 -4.02 -17.18
C LEU A 262 -8.79 -4.72 -18.38
N SER A 263 -8.26 -4.38 -19.54
CA SER A 263 -8.36 -5.19 -20.76
C SER A 263 -7.55 -6.48 -20.63
N ALA A 264 -7.92 -7.52 -21.39
CA ALA A 264 -7.31 -8.85 -21.28
C ALA A 264 -5.80 -8.90 -21.57
N ASP A 265 -5.29 -7.92 -22.34
CA ASP A 265 -3.88 -7.75 -22.66
C ASP A 265 -3.12 -6.83 -21.69
N GLY A 266 -3.84 -6.19 -20.75
CA GLY A 266 -3.27 -5.26 -19.77
C GLY A 266 -2.91 -3.88 -20.30
N THR A 267 -3.31 -3.52 -21.53
CA THR A 267 -2.90 -2.25 -22.18
C THR A 267 -3.79 -1.05 -21.84
N ARG A 268 -5.01 -1.32 -21.37
CA ARG A 268 -6.01 -0.33 -20.96
C ARG A 268 -6.58 -0.68 -19.60
N ALA A 269 -6.84 0.33 -18.77
CA ALA A 269 -7.55 0.18 -17.50
C ALA A 269 -8.60 1.30 -17.32
N ARG A 270 -9.83 0.91 -16.96
CA ARG A 270 -10.92 1.85 -16.68
C ARG A 270 -11.23 1.86 -15.19
N LEU A 271 -11.30 3.04 -14.57
CA LEU A 271 -11.74 3.19 -13.19
C LEU A 271 -13.19 2.71 -13.06
N VAL A 272 -13.45 1.83 -12.09
CA VAL A 272 -14.77 1.25 -11.83
C VAL A 272 -15.35 1.78 -10.53
N HIS A 273 -14.52 1.90 -9.49
CA HIS A 273 -14.99 2.25 -8.16
C HIS A 273 -13.88 2.90 -7.34
N THR A 274 -14.26 3.79 -6.42
CA THR A 274 -13.36 4.38 -5.43
C THR A 274 -14.00 4.34 -4.04
N ILE A 275 -13.15 4.19 -3.02
CA ILE A 275 -13.50 4.36 -1.61
C ILE A 275 -12.49 5.34 -1.04
N THR A 276 -12.95 6.52 -0.65
CA THR A 276 -12.12 7.54 0.00
C THR A 276 -12.66 7.75 1.41
N ASP A 277 -11.83 7.49 2.42
CA ASP A 277 -12.25 7.57 3.81
C ASP A 277 -11.05 7.82 4.74
N PRO A 278 -11.07 8.84 5.62
CA PRO A 278 -9.98 9.11 6.56
C PRO A 278 -9.65 7.95 7.50
N SER A 279 -10.60 7.04 7.75
CA SER A 279 -10.37 5.83 8.57
C SER A 279 -9.38 4.83 7.96
N LEU A 280 -8.99 5.03 6.69
CA LEU A 280 -7.91 4.28 6.03
C LEU A 280 -6.52 4.67 6.53
N GLN A 281 -6.35 5.85 7.15
CA GLN A 281 -5.14 6.26 7.88
C GLN A 281 -3.83 6.03 7.09
N ILE A 282 -3.77 6.61 5.90
CA ILE A 282 -2.65 6.49 4.93
C ILE A 282 -2.46 5.03 4.49
N PRO A 283 -3.29 4.52 3.56
CA PRO A 283 -3.20 3.13 3.11
C PRO A 283 -2.01 2.94 2.17
N THR A 284 -0.99 2.20 2.62
CA THR A 284 0.23 1.90 1.84
C THR A 284 0.06 0.71 0.92
N THR A 285 -0.71 -0.30 1.31
CA THR A 285 -0.96 -1.48 0.46
C THR A 285 -2.18 -2.26 0.92
N LEU A 286 -2.50 -3.33 0.19
CA LEU A 286 -3.63 -4.20 0.45
C LEU A 286 -3.34 -5.66 0.11
N ALA A 287 -4.00 -6.59 0.79
CA ALA A 287 -3.99 -8.01 0.48
C ALA A 287 -5.41 -8.57 0.44
N GLN A 288 -5.62 -9.57 -0.41
CA GLN A 288 -6.92 -10.23 -0.57
C GLN A 288 -7.05 -11.44 0.36
N LEU A 289 -8.21 -11.55 1.01
CA LEU A 289 -8.71 -12.78 1.60
C LEU A 289 -10.08 -13.11 0.98
N PRO A 290 -10.56 -14.36 1.06
CA PRO A 290 -11.90 -14.70 0.59
C PRO A 290 -12.96 -13.74 1.15
N GLY A 291 -13.63 -13.01 0.26
CA GLY A 291 -14.74 -12.10 0.60
C GLY A 291 -14.38 -10.75 1.23
N ARG A 292 -13.10 -10.41 1.41
CA ARG A 292 -12.69 -9.09 1.94
C ARG A 292 -11.26 -8.68 1.56
N THR A 293 -11.04 -7.38 1.48
CA THR A 293 -9.71 -6.78 1.30
C THR A 293 -9.15 -6.38 2.66
N LEU A 294 -7.92 -6.77 2.97
CA LEU A 294 -7.17 -6.22 4.09
C LEU A 294 -6.35 -5.02 3.61
N VAL A 295 -6.32 -3.96 4.40
CA VAL A 295 -5.64 -2.71 4.03
C VAL A 295 -4.77 -2.25 5.19
N VAL A 296 -3.53 -1.92 4.91
CA VAL A 296 -2.60 -1.37 5.90
C VAL A 296 -3.04 0.03 6.30
N ARG A 297 -2.98 0.35 7.59
CA ARG A 297 -3.17 1.71 8.12
C ARG A 297 -1.83 2.18 8.67
N SER A 298 -1.04 2.85 7.84
CA SER A 298 0.36 3.10 8.18
C SER A 298 0.53 4.19 9.22
N GLN A 299 -0.40 5.15 9.28
CA GLN A 299 -0.27 6.36 10.11
C GLN A 299 1.08 7.06 9.89
N PHE A 300 1.63 6.99 8.67
CA PHE A 300 2.93 7.59 8.33
C PHE A 300 3.00 9.11 8.56
N ASP A 301 1.84 9.77 8.67
CA ASP A 301 1.66 11.19 8.98
C ASP A 301 1.68 11.51 10.48
N LYS A 302 2.05 10.55 11.35
CA LYS A 302 2.14 10.73 12.81
C LYS A 302 3.58 10.84 13.30
N ASP A 303 3.76 11.31 14.53
CA ASP A 303 5.09 11.50 15.14
C ASP A 303 5.90 10.19 15.13
N GLY A 304 7.08 10.23 14.51
CA GLY A 304 7.93 9.08 14.26
C GLY A 304 7.71 8.36 12.92
N GLY A 305 6.71 8.75 12.14
CA GLY A 305 6.48 8.27 10.78
C GLY A 305 7.35 8.99 9.73
N PRO A 306 7.45 8.44 8.50
CA PRO A 306 8.31 8.99 7.45
C PRO A 306 7.75 10.23 6.74
N LEU A 307 6.48 10.56 6.92
CA LEU A 307 5.85 11.69 6.25
C LEU A 307 5.80 12.91 7.17
N PRO A 308 5.69 14.13 6.61
CA PRO A 308 5.44 15.31 7.41
C PRO A 308 4.21 15.10 8.31
N SER A 309 4.37 15.38 9.62
CA SER A 309 3.32 15.26 10.63
C SER A 309 2.97 16.67 11.15
N PRO A 310 2.01 17.38 10.51
CA PRO A 310 1.57 18.69 10.98
C PRO A 310 0.97 18.55 12.38
N GLY A 311 1.63 19.12 13.39
CA GLY A 311 1.19 19.06 14.80
C GLY A 311 1.84 17.97 15.65
N ALA A 312 2.70 17.11 15.06
CA ALA A 312 3.40 16.03 15.78
C ALA A 312 2.46 15.15 16.63
N ASP A 313 1.27 14.85 16.10
CA ASP A 313 0.31 13.97 16.77
C ASP A 313 0.92 12.59 17.00
N ALA A 314 0.79 12.08 18.23
CA ALA A 314 1.19 10.71 18.53
C ALA A 314 0.35 9.70 17.71
N PRO A 315 0.94 8.59 17.25
CA PRO A 315 0.18 7.53 16.59
C PRO A 315 -0.83 6.90 17.55
N THR A 316 -1.96 6.47 17.00
CA THR A 316 -2.91 5.60 17.69
C THR A 316 -2.49 4.13 17.55
N ALA A 317 -3.23 3.21 18.19
CA ALA A 317 -2.98 1.78 18.04
C ALA A 317 -2.95 1.38 16.56
N PHE A 318 -1.86 0.77 16.12
CA PHE A 318 -1.71 0.32 14.73
C PHE A 318 -2.64 -0.86 14.44
N THR A 319 -3.30 -0.80 13.29
CA THR A 319 -4.30 -1.78 12.88
C THR A 319 -4.24 -2.09 11.40
N ILE A 320 -4.81 -3.24 11.03
CA ILE A 320 -5.15 -3.54 9.64
C ILE A 320 -6.66 -3.34 9.47
N ALA A 321 -7.06 -2.61 8.43
CA ALA A 321 -8.46 -2.49 8.03
C ALA A 321 -8.94 -3.74 7.29
N SER A 322 -10.21 -4.09 7.50
CA SER A 322 -10.99 -4.95 6.60
C SER A 322 -11.94 -4.05 5.82
N VAL A 323 -11.85 -4.11 4.50
CA VAL A 323 -12.67 -3.32 3.58
C VAL A 323 -13.52 -4.24 2.70
N ARG A 324 -14.81 -3.92 2.60
CA ARG A 324 -15.77 -4.62 1.73
C ARG A 324 -16.17 -3.76 0.53
N GLY A 325 -16.56 -4.39 -0.56
CA GLY A 325 -17.11 -3.70 -1.73
C GLY A 325 -16.08 -2.88 -2.53
N LEU A 326 -14.83 -3.35 -2.57
CA LEU A 326 -13.78 -2.88 -3.48
C LEU A 326 -13.64 -3.85 -4.68
#